data_AF-A0A355F4F9-F1
#
_entry.id   AF-A0A355F4F9-F1
#
_cell.length_a   1.000
_cell.length_b   1.000
_cell.length_c   1.000
_cell.angle_alpha   90.00
_cell.angle_beta   90.00
_cell.angle_gamma   90.00
#
_symmetry.space_group_name_H-M   'P 1'
#
loop_
_entity.id
_entity.type
_entity.pdbx_description
1 polymer ?
#
loop_
_entity_poly.entity_id
_entity_poly.type
_entity_poly.pdbx_seq_one_letter_code
_entity_poly.pdbx_strand_id
1 'polypeptide(L)'
;MTSLGRSLAAWPALEGGSLPPRIDHERGVWGKVPGSSSDFRWIAASSAFPRRERIEQQLVLGSEDAPRTATHWRSLGELYVAMATYASPAADAAGRSGFLEKQIFTWRRAAAIPATLGAMALLPRVAQTNAGIWWDRRGSFNGEDPLLLSPQDHAPFAVSLGELEETVETGFSELETTVSEESLAAFYARLIAGHRAVPLDGLAAPLGPEALAALLLPLPRDVADRLSVAGWLPSRRAGVESLQSCWNATLGGEAPVAPATEPTPEHQERGRRLARAIFSRNPAPTSGRPLRSVPAPERRPVQLALWGASAAGKTALLAQLYLANLGNRSNTYDAYPAPASRDFFRNMRDLIRKERKFPSATGLEAEPVEYHFQHRATSRGVSLRLEDRAGSASTSFGSASTDLTEAMNQHRRHLTEANGLILLFDPTAQGDTLYSQVLSTLESLFHERTGKDPRPIAVCLSKADLLIRTEADLQRATENPDDFVRRHDKMGLADLLGHYCTLFRFFPVSAAGVRVRYGLVESVVFYDNELSPRIGPGGSPVNVMEPFAWLLDEVTKAA
;
A
#
# COMPACT_ATOMS: atom_id res chain seq x y z
N MET A 1 17.29 -24.11 -15.58
CA MET A 1 16.03 -23.52 -16.08
C MET A 1 15.95 -23.83 -17.55
N THR A 2 14.81 -24.31 -18.04
CA THR A 2 14.62 -24.67 -19.45
C THR A 2 14.08 -23.44 -20.20
N SER A 3 14.58 -23.18 -21.41
CA SER A 3 14.01 -22.15 -22.27
C SER A 3 12.53 -22.46 -22.53
N LEU A 4 11.68 -21.42 -22.60
CA LEU A 4 10.33 -21.57 -23.11
C LEU A 4 10.38 -22.06 -24.57
N GLY A 5 9.37 -22.85 -24.98
CA GLY A 5 9.19 -23.23 -26.38
C GLY A 5 9.01 -22.00 -27.27
N ARG A 6 9.42 -22.07 -28.54
CA ARG A 6 9.39 -20.92 -29.47
C ARG A 6 8.01 -20.28 -29.60
N SER A 7 6.94 -21.08 -29.51
CA SER A 7 5.55 -20.59 -29.59
C SER A 7 5.19 -19.71 -28.38
N LEU A 8 5.40 -20.22 -27.16
CA LEU A 8 5.12 -19.48 -25.94
C LEU A 8 6.05 -18.28 -25.73
N ALA A 9 7.34 -18.43 -26.03
CA ALA A 9 8.34 -17.37 -25.88
C ALA A 9 8.07 -16.14 -26.77
N ALA A 10 7.27 -16.29 -27.82
CA ALA A 10 6.90 -15.19 -28.71
C ALA A 10 5.86 -14.24 -28.08
N TRP A 11 5.10 -14.69 -27.07
CA TRP A 11 4.10 -13.84 -26.41
C TRP A 11 4.76 -12.74 -25.56
N PRO A 12 4.35 -11.47 -25.70
CA PRO A 12 4.98 -10.34 -24.99
C PRO A 12 5.02 -10.49 -23.47
N ALA A 13 3.99 -11.09 -22.87
CA ALA A 13 3.95 -11.28 -21.42
C ALA A 13 4.98 -12.29 -20.90
N LEU A 14 5.52 -13.14 -21.78
CA LEU A 14 6.48 -14.19 -21.46
C LEU A 14 7.92 -13.83 -21.88
N GLU A 15 8.13 -12.62 -22.42
CA GLU A 15 9.42 -12.14 -22.90
C GLU A 15 10.52 -12.27 -21.84
N GLY A 16 11.66 -12.88 -22.19
CA GLY A 16 12.81 -13.07 -21.29
C GLY A 16 12.53 -14.01 -20.11
N GLY A 17 11.42 -14.75 -20.13
CA GLY A 17 11.07 -15.74 -19.13
C GLY A 17 11.77 -17.08 -19.38
N SER A 18 11.91 -17.87 -18.32
CA SER A 18 12.29 -19.28 -18.41
C SER A 18 11.36 -20.12 -17.56
N LEU A 19 11.20 -21.38 -17.95
CA LEU A 19 10.29 -22.31 -17.29
C LEU A 19 10.89 -22.71 -15.92
N PRO A 20 10.21 -22.43 -14.80
CA PRO A 20 10.62 -22.96 -13.51
C PRO A 20 10.37 -24.48 -13.50
N PRO A 21 11.27 -25.27 -12.87
CA PRO A 21 11.09 -26.72 -12.79
C PRO A 21 9.88 -27.10 -11.91
N ARG A 22 9.57 -26.26 -10.92
CA ARG A 22 8.45 -26.43 -9.99
C ARG A 22 7.91 -25.10 -9.52
N ILE A 23 6.65 -25.08 -9.09
CA ILE A 23 6.06 -23.94 -8.37
C ILE A 23 5.78 -24.36 -6.93
N ASP A 24 6.48 -23.69 -6.01
CA ASP A 24 6.21 -23.75 -4.58
C ASP A 24 5.07 -22.75 -4.27
N HIS A 25 4.02 -23.19 -3.58
CA HIS A 25 2.89 -22.34 -3.22
C HIS A 25 2.37 -22.66 -1.81
N GLU A 26 1.76 -21.67 -1.18
CA GLU A 26 1.03 -21.83 0.08
C GLU A 26 -0.47 -21.83 -0.18
N ARG A 27 -1.24 -22.50 0.66
CA ARG A 27 -2.69 -22.64 0.49
C ARG A 27 -3.47 -22.14 1.68
N GLY A 28 -4.57 -21.44 1.41
CA GLY A 28 -5.50 -20.94 2.41
C GLY A 28 -6.94 -21.06 1.95
N VAL A 29 -7.85 -21.19 2.92
CA VAL A 29 -9.29 -21.22 2.71
C VAL A 29 -9.92 -20.14 3.56
N TRP A 30 -10.59 -19.18 2.94
CA TRP A 30 -11.31 -18.10 3.61
C TRP A 30 -12.81 -18.28 3.43
N GLY A 31 -13.58 -18.22 4.52
CA GLY A 31 -15.02 -18.44 4.46
C GLY A 31 -15.70 -18.40 5.84
N LYS A 32 -16.93 -18.93 5.88
CA LYS A 32 -17.72 -19.08 7.11
C LYS A 32 -17.54 -20.49 7.67
N VAL A 33 -17.24 -20.61 8.97
CA VAL A 33 -17.15 -21.92 9.64
C VAL A 33 -18.55 -22.45 9.97
N PRO A 34 -18.86 -23.75 9.71
CA PRO A 34 -20.17 -24.32 10.00
C PRO A 34 -20.56 -24.16 11.46
N GLY A 35 -21.81 -23.76 11.71
CA GLY A 35 -22.36 -23.56 13.05
C GLY A 35 -21.77 -22.37 13.83
N SER A 36 -20.85 -21.59 13.24
CA SER A 36 -20.28 -20.43 13.91
C SER A 36 -21.21 -19.22 13.85
N SER A 37 -21.32 -18.49 14.96
CA SER A 37 -21.93 -17.16 15.00
C SER A 37 -20.96 -16.05 14.55
N SER A 38 -19.64 -16.30 14.61
CA SER A 38 -18.58 -15.33 14.26
C SER A 38 -18.54 -15.01 12.77
N ASP A 39 -17.96 -13.86 12.42
CA ASP A 39 -17.74 -13.45 11.03
C ASP A 39 -16.79 -14.39 10.25
N PHE A 40 -16.62 -14.10 8.96
CA PHE A 40 -15.73 -14.79 8.03
C PHE A 40 -14.28 -14.80 8.55
N ARG A 41 -13.58 -15.93 8.36
CA ARG A 41 -12.21 -16.14 8.82
C ARG A 41 -11.46 -17.15 7.97
N TRP A 42 -10.17 -17.32 8.24
CA TRP A 42 -9.39 -18.42 7.70
C TRP A 42 -9.91 -19.74 8.29
N ILE A 43 -10.47 -20.59 7.43
CA ILE A 43 -11.00 -21.92 7.79
C ILE A 43 -9.85 -22.93 7.86
N ALA A 44 -8.97 -22.89 6.87
CA ALA A 44 -7.80 -23.76 6.79
C ALA A 44 -6.62 -23.02 6.15
N ALA A 45 -5.40 -23.38 6.53
CA ALA A 45 -4.18 -22.79 5.97
C ALA A 45 -2.99 -23.74 6.08
N SER A 46 -2.05 -23.66 5.14
CA SER A 46 -0.71 -24.21 5.31
C SER A 46 0.07 -23.44 6.39
N SER A 47 1.12 -24.05 6.94
CA SER A 47 1.88 -23.47 8.05
C SER A 47 2.57 -22.16 7.68
N ALA A 48 3.07 -22.05 6.45
CA ALA A 48 3.75 -20.87 5.94
C ALA A 48 2.83 -19.89 5.20
N PHE A 49 1.50 -20.11 5.22
CA PHE A 49 0.55 -19.21 4.60
C PHE A 49 0.64 -17.80 5.21
N PRO A 50 0.76 -16.73 4.38
CA PRO A 50 1.03 -15.36 4.82
C PRO A 50 -0.16 -14.62 5.48
N ARG A 51 -0.79 -15.23 6.51
CA ARG A 51 -1.96 -14.67 7.23
C ARG A 51 -1.74 -13.27 7.81
N ARG A 52 -0.50 -12.96 8.22
CA ARG A 52 -0.15 -11.67 8.83
C ARG A 52 -0.16 -10.50 7.85
N GLU A 53 -0.21 -10.77 6.55
CA GLU A 53 -0.25 -9.76 5.49
C GLU A 53 -1.68 -9.26 5.19
N ARG A 54 -2.69 -9.76 5.91
CA ARG A 54 -4.12 -9.38 5.76
C ARG A 54 -4.64 -9.49 4.32
N ILE A 55 -4.21 -10.54 3.64
CA ILE A 55 -4.51 -10.78 2.22
C ILE A 55 -6.02 -10.85 1.99
N GLU A 56 -6.81 -11.30 2.97
CA GLU A 56 -8.27 -11.30 2.90
C GLU A 56 -8.86 -9.93 2.57
N GLN A 57 -8.21 -8.85 3.00
CA GLN A 57 -8.65 -7.47 2.73
C GLN A 57 -8.32 -7.00 1.32
N GLN A 58 -7.31 -7.63 0.70
CA GLN A 58 -6.84 -7.32 -0.66
C GLN A 58 -7.57 -8.16 -1.73
N LEU A 59 -8.38 -9.13 -1.32
CA LEU A 59 -9.14 -10.06 -2.17
C LEU A 59 -10.65 -9.82 -2.09
N VAL A 60 -11.08 -8.61 -1.68
CA VAL A 60 -12.49 -8.24 -1.59
C VAL A 60 -13.10 -8.13 -2.98
N LEU A 61 -14.26 -8.74 -3.18
CA LEU A 61 -14.99 -8.78 -4.46
C LEU A 61 -16.38 -8.11 -4.37
N GLY A 62 -16.50 -7.06 -3.54
CA GLY A 62 -17.76 -6.35 -3.29
C GLY A 62 -18.46 -6.84 -2.02
N SER A 63 -19.80 -6.95 -2.06
CA SER A 63 -20.61 -7.47 -0.94
C SER A 63 -20.56 -8.99 -0.80
N GLU A 64 -20.11 -9.70 -1.84
CA GLU A 64 -19.94 -11.16 -1.84
C GLU A 64 -21.25 -11.93 -1.53
N ASP A 65 -22.39 -11.32 -1.86
CA ASP A 65 -23.76 -11.77 -1.56
C ASP A 65 -24.41 -12.61 -2.67
N ALA A 66 -23.69 -12.84 -3.77
CA ALA A 66 -24.14 -13.68 -4.88
C ALA A 66 -23.06 -14.71 -5.24
N PRO A 67 -22.87 -15.77 -4.43
CA PRO A 67 -21.79 -16.71 -4.63
C PRO A 67 -21.82 -17.36 -5.99
N ARG A 68 -20.66 -17.36 -6.66
CA ARG A 68 -20.45 -17.97 -7.97
C ARG A 68 -19.10 -18.64 -8.03
N THR A 69 -19.04 -19.72 -8.79
CA THR A 69 -17.78 -20.37 -9.13
C THR A 69 -17.03 -19.51 -10.13
N ALA A 70 -15.85 -19.03 -9.78
CA ALA A 70 -15.01 -18.21 -10.64
C ALA A 70 -13.56 -18.25 -10.16
N THR A 71 -12.62 -17.96 -11.06
CA THR A 71 -11.21 -17.78 -10.70
C THR A 71 -10.77 -16.33 -10.80
N HIS A 72 -9.71 -15.99 -10.09
CA HIS A 72 -9.20 -14.63 -9.96
C HIS A 72 -7.69 -14.66 -9.85
N TRP A 73 -7.05 -13.64 -10.40
CA TRP A 73 -5.60 -13.47 -10.37
C TRP A 73 -5.27 -12.13 -9.71
N ARG A 74 -4.42 -12.13 -8.68
CA ARG A 74 -4.04 -10.90 -7.96
C ARG A 74 -2.53 -10.79 -7.87
N SER A 75 -2.01 -9.62 -8.24
CA SER A 75 -0.62 -9.22 -8.04
C SER A 75 -0.54 -8.27 -6.83
N LEU A 76 0.25 -8.65 -5.84
CA LEU A 76 0.53 -7.89 -4.60
C LEU A 76 2.04 -7.62 -4.48
N GLY A 77 2.65 -7.19 -5.58
CA GLY A 77 4.09 -6.97 -5.69
C GLY A 77 4.85 -8.27 -5.98
N GLU A 78 5.55 -8.80 -4.98
CA GLU A 78 6.27 -10.08 -5.08
C GLU A 78 5.39 -11.30 -4.76
N LEU A 79 4.24 -11.06 -4.13
CA LEU A 79 3.26 -12.09 -3.81
C LEU A 79 2.16 -12.10 -4.87
N TYR A 80 1.94 -13.27 -5.47
CA TYR A 80 0.89 -13.51 -6.44
C TYR A 80 -0.13 -14.45 -5.86
N VAL A 81 -1.39 -14.24 -6.21
CA VAL A 81 -2.49 -15.02 -5.67
C VAL A 81 -3.37 -15.51 -6.81
N ALA A 82 -3.47 -16.83 -6.94
CA ALA A 82 -4.53 -17.48 -7.70
C ALA A 82 -5.63 -17.85 -6.71
N MET A 83 -6.87 -17.46 -7.02
CA MET A 83 -8.01 -17.68 -6.13
C MET A 83 -9.16 -18.30 -6.90
N ALA A 84 -9.83 -19.28 -6.30
CA ALA A 84 -11.12 -19.78 -6.76
C ALA A 84 -12.20 -19.43 -5.73
N THR A 85 -13.34 -18.97 -6.20
CA THR A 85 -14.53 -18.73 -5.37
C THR A 85 -15.59 -19.79 -5.65
N TYR A 86 -16.43 -20.12 -4.68
CA TYR A 86 -17.62 -20.96 -4.86
C TYR A 86 -18.64 -20.77 -3.73
N ALA A 87 -19.84 -21.30 -3.91
CA ALA A 87 -20.85 -21.35 -2.85
C ALA A 87 -20.41 -22.33 -1.75
N SER A 88 -20.20 -21.82 -0.54
CA SER A 88 -19.81 -22.63 0.61
C SER A 88 -20.93 -23.60 1.00
N PRO A 89 -20.60 -24.85 1.34
CA PRO A 89 -21.56 -25.78 1.94
C PRO A 89 -21.90 -25.43 3.40
N ALA A 90 -21.19 -24.49 4.03
CA ALA A 90 -21.42 -24.12 5.42
C ALA A 90 -22.78 -23.44 5.63
N ALA A 91 -23.45 -23.84 6.71
CA ALA A 91 -24.54 -23.08 7.32
C ALA A 91 -24.06 -22.51 8.67
N ASP A 92 -24.46 -21.28 8.99
CA ASP A 92 -24.10 -20.67 10.27
C ASP A 92 -25.00 -21.14 11.42
N ALA A 93 -24.76 -20.62 12.64
CA ALA A 93 -25.55 -20.97 13.83
C ALA A 93 -27.06 -20.68 13.69
N ALA A 94 -27.45 -19.76 12.80
CA ALA A 94 -28.83 -19.39 12.53
C ALA A 94 -29.43 -20.16 11.33
N GLY A 95 -28.69 -21.14 10.78
CA GLY A 95 -29.11 -21.91 9.60
C GLY A 95 -29.05 -21.14 8.29
N ARG A 96 -28.45 -19.93 8.26
CA ARG A 96 -28.25 -19.19 7.02
C ARG A 96 -27.16 -19.89 6.21
N SER A 97 -27.32 -19.91 4.89
CA SER A 97 -26.43 -20.56 3.93
C SER A 97 -26.20 -19.67 2.71
N GLY A 98 -25.48 -20.17 1.70
CA GLY A 98 -25.16 -19.39 0.50
C GLY A 98 -24.07 -18.36 0.74
N PHE A 99 -23.06 -18.71 1.54
CA PHE A 99 -21.88 -17.87 1.74
C PHE A 99 -20.88 -18.07 0.59
N LEU A 100 -20.08 -17.05 0.31
CA LEU A 100 -18.91 -17.19 -0.57
C LEU A 100 -17.75 -17.82 0.20
N GLU A 101 -17.10 -18.80 -0.40
CA GLU A 101 -15.82 -19.34 0.06
C GLU A 101 -14.73 -19.10 -0.97
N LYS A 102 -13.50 -18.91 -0.51
CA LYS A 102 -12.32 -18.63 -1.34
C LYS A 102 -11.24 -19.66 -1.06
N GLN A 103 -10.84 -20.42 -2.08
CA GLN A 103 -9.61 -21.20 -2.09
C GLN A 103 -8.50 -20.35 -2.68
N ILE A 104 -7.37 -20.26 -1.97
CA ILE A 104 -6.34 -19.27 -2.24
C ILE A 104 -5.00 -19.98 -2.31
N PHE A 105 -4.32 -19.87 -3.46
CA PHE A 105 -2.93 -20.28 -3.64
C PHE A 105 -2.07 -19.02 -3.69
N THR A 106 -1.09 -18.90 -2.80
CA THR A 106 -0.14 -17.79 -2.84
C THR A 106 1.23 -18.26 -3.31
N TRP A 107 1.83 -17.49 -4.21
CA TRP A 107 3.13 -17.79 -4.81
C TRP A 107 4.05 -16.58 -4.69
N ARG A 108 5.23 -16.77 -4.09
CA ARG A 108 6.28 -15.76 -4.10
C ARG A 108 7.14 -15.95 -5.34
N ARG A 109 7.05 -14.99 -6.25
CA ARG A 109 7.66 -15.07 -7.57
C ARG A 109 9.10 -14.58 -7.54
N ALA A 110 10.02 -15.34 -8.14
CA ALA A 110 11.34 -14.81 -8.49
C ALA A 110 11.21 -13.86 -9.68
N ALA A 111 11.84 -12.67 -9.62
CA ALA A 111 11.70 -11.61 -10.62
C ALA A 111 11.94 -12.05 -12.08
N ALA A 112 12.80 -13.05 -12.28
CA ALA A 112 13.10 -13.61 -13.61
C ALA A 112 11.92 -14.37 -14.24
N ILE A 113 10.99 -14.91 -13.45
CA ILE A 113 9.86 -15.71 -13.93
C ILE A 113 8.68 -14.76 -14.21
N PRO A 114 8.10 -14.72 -15.42
CA PRO A 114 6.92 -13.89 -15.70
C PRO A 114 5.71 -14.30 -14.84
N ALA A 115 4.92 -13.32 -14.40
CA ALA A 115 3.72 -13.59 -13.60
C ALA A 115 2.68 -14.39 -14.37
N THR A 116 2.56 -14.13 -15.69
CA THR A 116 1.65 -14.85 -16.59
C THR A 116 1.92 -16.35 -16.60
N LEU A 117 3.18 -16.78 -16.48
CA LEU A 117 3.52 -18.20 -16.36
C LEU A 117 2.93 -18.80 -15.08
N GLY A 118 3.03 -18.07 -13.96
CA GLY A 118 2.39 -18.46 -12.71
C GLY A 118 0.88 -18.52 -12.81
N ALA A 119 0.25 -17.56 -13.48
CA ALA A 119 -1.20 -17.54 -13.73
C ALA A 119 -1.64 -18.78 -14.51
N MET A 120 -0.97 -19.08 -15.62
CA MET A 120 -1.22 -20.27 -16.45
C MET A 120 -1.08 -21.58 -15.64
N ALA A 121 -0.11 -21.65 -14.73
CA ALA A 121 0.12 -22.87 -13.96
C ALA A 121 -0.81 -23.00 -12.73
N LEU A 122 -1.16 -21.90 -12.07
CA LEU A 122 -1.88 -21.90 -10.79
C LEU A 122 -3.40 -21.77 -10.93
N LEU A 123 -3.90 -21.02 -11.93
CA LEU A 123 -5.35 -20.79 -12.08
C LEU A 123 -6.12 -22.09 -12.36
N PRO A 124 -5.69 -22.97 -13.31
CA PRO A 124 -6.38 -24.25 -13.52
C PRO A 124 -6.38 -25.12 -12.27
N ARG A 125 -5.27 -25.11 -11.51
CA ARG A 125 -5.12 -25.92 -10.29
C ARG A 125 -6.01 -25.43 -9.16
N VAL A 126 -6.08 -24.12 -8.90
CA VAL A 126 -6.96 -23.59 -7.84
C VAL A 126 -8.43 -23.78 -8.19
N ALA A 127 -8.79 -23.75 -9.48
CA ALA A 127 -10.17 -23.97 -9.94
C ALA A 127 -10.70 -25.39 -9.62
N GLN A 128 -9.82 -26.38 -9.55
CA GLN A 128 -10.16 -27.76 -9.22
C GLN A 128 -10.40 -27.99 -7.72
N THR A 129 -10.12 -26.98 -6.90
CA THR A 129 -10.27 -27.09 -5.45
C THR A 129 -11.70 -26.75 -4.99
N ASN A 130 -12.10 -27.34 -3.86
CA ASN A 130 -13.42 -27.14 -3.26
C ASN A 130 -13.34 -27.33 -1.73
N ALA A 131 -14.50 -27.29 -1.06
CA ALA A 131 -14.60 -27.42 0.39
C ALA A 131 -14.10 -28.76 0.95
N GLY A 132 -13.95 -29.80 0.13
CA GLY A 132 -13.54 -31.15 0.55
C GLY A 132 -12.21 -31.18 1.34
N ILE A 133 -11.33 -30.21 1.12
CA ILE A 133 -10.05 -30.11 1.83
C ILE A 133 -10.18 -29.93 3.35
N TRP A 134 -11.32 -29.40 3.80
CA TRP A 134 -11.58 -29.14 5.21
C TRP A 134 -12.92 -29.70 5.69
N TRP A 135 -13.88 -29.95 4.79
CA TRP A 135 -15.27 -30.28 5.15
C TRP A 135 -15.39 -31.53 6.03
N ASP A 136 -14.61 -32.57 5.74
CA ASP A 136 -14.62 -33.80 6.54
C ASP A 136 -14.00 -33.60 7.92
N ARG A 137 -13.19 -32.56 8.09
CA ARG A 137 -12.55 -32.15 9.34
C ARG A 137 -13.36 -31.10 10.10
N ARG A 138 -14.59 -30.80 9.68
CA ARG A 138 -15.42 -29.74 10.31
C ARG A 138 -15.73 -29.98 11.79
N GLY A 139 -15.72 -31.23 12.25
CA GLY A 139 -15.88 -31.53 13.68
C GLY A 139 -14.68 -31.13 14.54
N SER A 140 -13.54 -30.79 13.92
CA SER A 140 -12.28 -30.43 14.58
C SER A 140 -12.05 -28.91 14.65
N PHE A 141 -13.09 -28.09 14.45
CA PHE A 141 -13.00 -26.65 14.69
C PHE A 141 -13.10 -26.37 16.19
N ASN A 142 -11.98 -26.01 16.81
CA ASN A 142 -11.88 -25.92 18.27
C ASN A 142 -11.81 -24.48 18.80
N GLY A 143 -11.93 -23.48 17.94
CA GLY A 143 -11.69 -22.08 18.33
C GLY A 143 -11.51 -21.14 17.14
N GLU A 144 -10.61 -20.17 17.28
CA GLU A 144 -10.30 -19.13 16.28
C GLU A 144 -9.25 -19.56 15.24
N ASP A 145 -8.43 -20.55 15.56
CA ASP A 145 -7.34 -20.97 14.68
C ASP A 145 -7.85 -21.75 13.44
N PRO A 146 -7.25 -21.52 12.26
CA PRO A 146 -7.56 -22.30 11.07
C PRO A 146 -7.06 -23.73 11.21
N LEU A 147 -7.74 -24.67 10.56
CA LEU A 147 -7.25 -26.03 10.39
C LEU A 147 -5.92 -26.01 9.63
N LEU A 148 -4.91 -26.69 10.19
CA LEU A 148 -3.64 -26.86 9.50
C LEU A 148 -3.83 -27.84 8.33
N LEU A 149 -3.48 -27.39 7.13
CA LEU A 149 -3.46 -28.23 5.93
C LEU A 149 -2.22 -29.15 5.94
N SER A 150 -2.38 -30.37 5.44
CA SER A 150 -1.26 -31.31 5.36
C SER A 150 -0.28 -30.87 4.27
N PRO A 151 1.01 -31.24 4.35
CA PRO A 151 1.99 -30.94 3.30
C PRO A 151 1.59 -31.44 1.90
N GLN A 152 0.77 -32.49 1.83
CA GLN A 152 0.30 -33.06 0.56
C GLN A 152 -0.73 -32.15 -0.12
N ASP A 153 -1.49 -31.37 0.66
CA ASP A 153 -2.55 -30.49 0.18
C ASP A 153 -2.05 -29.22 -0.53
N HIS A 154 -0.74 -28.96 -0.43
CA HIS A 154 -0.04 -27.81 -1.00
C HIS A 154 1.39 -28.17 -1.46
N ALA A 155 1.59 -29.43 -1.88
CA ALA A 155 2.89 -29.88 -2.34
C ALA A 155 3.31 -29.10 -3.61
N PRO A 156 4.62 -28.76 -3.77
CA PRO A 156 5.12 -28.20 -5.01
C PRO A 156 4.82 -29.12 -6.19
N PHE A 157 4.44 -28.54 -7.33
CA PHE A 157 4.15 -29.29 -8.54
C PHE A 157 5.11 -28.92 -9.67
N ALA A 158 5.41 -29.89 -10.52
CA ALA A 158 6.22 -29.68 -11.70
C ALA A 158 5.46 -28.84 -12.74
N VAL A 159 6.16 -27.96 -13.44
CA VAL A 159 5.58 -27.21 -14.56
C VAL A 159 6.06 -27.84 -15.86
N SER A 160 5.13 -28.37 -16.65
CA SER A 160 5.44 -28.92 -17.97
C SER A 160 5.11 -27.92 -19.07
N LEU A 161 5.93 -27.88 -20.12
CA LEU A 161 5.68 -26.99 -21.26
C LEU A 161 4.37 -27.37 -21.97
N GLY A 162 4.07 -28.67 -22.09
CA GLY A 162 2.86 -29.16 -22.72
C GLY A 162 1.57 -28.72 -22.01
N GLU A 163 1.53 -28.80 -20.66
CA GLU A 163 0.39 -28.30 -19.88
C GLU A 163 0.17 -26.80 -20.09
N LEU A 164 1.27 -26.02 -20.18
CA LEU A 164 1.18 -24.58 -20.42
C LEU A 164 0.65 -24.28 -21.82
N GLU A 165 1.10 -25.00 -22.85
CA GLU A 165 0.59 -24.85 -24.22
C GLU A 165 -0.90 -25.23 -24.30
N GLU A 166 -1.30 -26.33 -23.68
CA GLU A 166 -2.71 -26.75 -23.59
C GLU A 166 -3.59 -25.71 -22.87
N THR A 167 -3.07 -25.11 -21.78
CA THR A 167 -3.72 -24.01 -21.06
C THR A 167 -3.96 -22.82 -22.00
N VAL A 168 -2.99 -22.44 -22.82
CA VAL A 168 -3.14 -21.33 -23.78
C VAL A 168 -4.19 -21.65 -24.84
N GLU A 169 -4.11 -22.83 -25.46
CA GLU A 169 -5.03 -23.21 -26.55
C GLU A 169 -6.48 -23.33 -26.06
N THR A 170 -6.67 -23.88 -24.86
CA THR A 170 -7.99 -23.95 -24.21
C THR A 170 -8.52 -22.54 -23.94
N GLY A 171 -7.69 -21.67 -23.38
CA GLY A 171 -8.06 -20.29 -23.06
C GLY A 171 -8.41 -19.46 -24.29
N PHE A 172 -7.64 -19.57 -25.38
CA PHE A 172 -7.97 -18.88 -26.64
C PHE A 172 -9.28 -19.38 -27.24
N SER A 173 -9.51 -20.69 -27.25
CA SER A 173 -10.73 -21.27 -27.80
C SER A 173 -11.98 -20.82 -27.02
N GLU A 174 -11.88 -20.70 -25.70
CA GLU A 174 -12.97 -20.13 -24.87
C GLU A 174 -13.18 -18.63 -25.14
N LEU A 175 -12.11 -17.84 -25.22
CA LEU A 175 -12.20 -16.40 -25.50
C LEU A 175 -12.83 -16.13 -26.87
N GLU A 176 -12.45 -16.89 -27.91
CA GLU A 176 -12.99 -16.79 -29.27
C GLU A 176 -14.50 -17.06 -29.32
N THR A 177 -14.99 -17.95 -28.45
CA THR A 177 -16.41 -18.37 -28.43
C THR A 177 -17.27 -17.52 -27.51
N THR A 178 -16.69 -16.92 -26.48
CA THR A 178 -17.45 -16.25 -25.39
C THR A 178 -17.41 -14.73 -25.49
N VAL A 179 -16.38 -14.16 -26.13
CA VAL A 179 -16.14 -12.71 -26.18
C VAL A 179 -16.05 -12.25 -27.63
N SER A 180 -16.61 -11.10 -27.96
CA SER A 180 -16.38 -10.47 -29.27
C SER A 180 -14.99 -9.80 -29.33
N GLU A 181 -14.33 -9.82 -30.48
CA GLU A 181 -13.06 -9.08 -30.69
C GLU A 181 -13.19 -7.59 -30.34
N GLU A 182 -14.33 -6.95 -30.62
CA GLU A 182 -14.59 -5.54 -30.30
C GLU A 182 -14.60 -5.26 -28.78
N SER A 183 -15.37 -6.04 -28.00
CA SER A 183 -15.41 -5.91 -26.55
C SER A 183 -14.03 -6.15 -25.92
N LEU A 184 -13.28 -7.14 -26.44
CA LEU A 184 -11.92 -7.42 -25.99
C LEU A 184 -10.95 -6.29 -26.34
N ALA A 185 -11.10 -5.66 -27.51
CA ALA A 185 -10.31 -4.51 -27.93
C ALA A 185 -10.57 -3.30 -27.03
N ALA A 186 -11.83 -3.02 -26.71
CA ALA A 186 -12.21 -1.93 -25.80
C ALA A 186 -11.68 -2.16 -24.38
N PHE A 187 -11.75 -3.40 -23.90
CA PHE A 187 -11.18 -3.83 -22.63
C PHE A 187 -9.67 -3.55 -22.58
N TYR A 188 -8.91 -4.01 -23.58
CA TYR A 188 -7.47 -3.77 -23.63
C TYR A 188 -7.12 -2.28 -23.75
N ALA A 189 -7.86 -1.52 -24.56
CA ALA A 189 -7.63 -0.08 -24.71
C ALA A 189 -7.76 0.68 -23.38
N ARG A 190 -8.74 0.32 -22.55
CA ARG A 190 -8.92 0.90 -21.21
C ARG A 190 -7.83 0.44 -20.23
N LEU A 191 -7.43 -0.84 -20.28
CA LEU A 191 -6.36 -1.35 -19.42
C LEU A 191 -5.02 -0.66 -19.68
N ILE A 192 -4.61 -0.53 -20.94
CA ILE A 192 -3.35 0.13 -21.29
C ILE A 192 -3.39 1.64 -21.08
N ALA A 193 -4.57 2.25 -21.09
CA ALA A 193 -4.78 3.64 -20.66
C ALA A 193 -4.61 3.83 -19.14
N GLY A 194 -4.41 2.74 -18.39
CA GLY A 194 -4.17 2.78 -16.95
C GLY A 194 -5.44 2.81 -16.09
N HIS A 195 -6.62 2.60 -16.68
CA HIS A 195 -7.87 2.54 -15.93
C HIS A 195 -7.87 1.34 -14.95
N ARG A 196 -8.71 1.45 -13.92
CA ARG A 196 -8.87 0.44 -12.86
C ARG A 196 -10.30 -0.10 -12.85
N ALA A 197 -10.46 -1.33 -12.34
CA ALA A 197 -11.71 -2.08 -12.38
C ALA A 197 -12.38 -2.06 -13.78
N VAL A 198 -11.58 -2.25 -14.84
CA VAL A 198 -12.06 -2.22 -16.22
C VAL A 198 -12.98 -3.42 -16.45
N PRO A 199 -14.26 -3.20 -16.82
CA PRO A 199 -15.16 -4.31 -17.14
C PRO A 199 -14.82 -4.92 -18.49
N LEU A 200 -14.97 -6.24 -18.61
CA LEU A 200 -15.09 -6.92 -19.90
C LEU A 200 -16.57 -7.16 -20.19
N ASP A 201 -17.10 -6.38 -21.12
CA ASP A 201 -18.52 -6.37 -21.44
C ASP A 201 -18.94 -7.63 -22.22
N GLY A 202 -20.21 -8.01 -22.11
CA GLY A 202 -20.82 -9.09 -22.91
C GLY A 202 -20.69 -10.50 -22.34
N LEU A 203 -20.09 -10.69 -21.18
CA LEU A 203 -19.96 -12.01 -20.54
C LEU A 203 -21.25 -12.43 -19.83
N ALA A 204 -21.81 -13.57 -20.23
CA ALA A 204 -22.99 -14.18 -19.60
C ALA A 204 -22.66 -15.07 -18.39
N ALA A 205 -21.41 -15.56 -18.32
CA ALA A 205 -20.91 -16.44 -17.28
C ALA A 205 -19.42 -16.15 -17.01
N PRO A 206 -18.89 -16.56 -15.84
CA PRO A 206 -17.47 -16.49 -15.55
C PRO A 206 -16.65 -17.22 -16.61
N LEU A 207 -15.54 -16.60 -17.04
CA LEU A 207 -14.55 -17.28 -17.86
C LEU A 207 -13.83 -18.39 -17.06
N GLY A 208 -13.40 -19.43 -17.77
CA GLY A 208 -12.52 -20.47 -17.27
C GLY A 208 -11.15 -19.94 -16.84
N PRO A 209 -10.43 -20.69 -15.99
CA PRO A 209 -9.10 -20.31 -15.53
C PRO A 209 -8.09 -20.17 -16.67
N GLU A 210 -8.20 -21.00 -17.69
CA GLU A 210 -7.36 -20.98 -18.88
C GLU A 210 -7.56 -19.68 -19.68
N ALA A 211 -8.83 -19.29 -19.93
CA ALA A 211 -9.16 -18.03 -20.59
C ALA A 211 -8.67 -16.81 -19.80
N LEU A 212 -8.81 -16.84 -18.47
CA LEU A 212 -8.31 -15.76 -17.60
C LEU A 212 -6.78 -15.63 -17.69
N ALA A 213 -6.05 -16.74 -17.75
CA ALA A 213 -4.60 -16.72 -17.96
C ALA A 213 -4.23 -16.21 -19.37
N ALA A 214 -4.95 -16.66 -20.40
CA ALA A 214 -4.71 -16.30 -21.79
C ALA A 214 -4.89 -14.80 -22.07
N LEU A 215 -5.81 -14.12 -21.35
CA LEU A 215 -5.98 -12.65 -21.42
C LEU A 215 -4.70 -11.87 -21.09
N LEU A 216 -3.76 -12.46 -20.35
CA LEU A 216 -2.52 -11.80 -19.98
C LEU A 216 -1.47 -11.85 -21.09
N LEU A 217 -1.51 -12.84 -21.98
CA LEU A 217 -0.45 -13.14 -22.94
C LEU A 217 -0.11 -12.00 -23.92
N PRO A 218 -1.08 -11.27 -24.50
CA PRO A 218 -0.78 -10.21 -25.47
C PRO A 218 -0.13 -8.98 -24.83
N LEU A 219 -0.31 -8.79 -23.51
CA LEU A 219 0.13 -7.61 -22.80
C LEU A 219 1.66 -7.56 -22.68
N PRO A 220 2.28 -6.37 -22.70
CA PRO A 220 3.69 -6.24 -22.33
C PRO A 220 3.96 -6.84 -20.95
N ARG A 221 5.11 -7.50 -20.78
CA ARG A 221 5.48 -8.19 -19.53
C ARG A 221 5.33 -7.29 -18.29
N ASP A 222 5.77 -6.04 -18.35
CA ASP A 222 5.70 -5.13 -17.21
C ASP A 222 4.25 -4.78 -16.80
N VAL A 223 3.33 -4.77 -17.76
CA VAL A 223 1.89 -4.59 -17.52
C VAL A 223 1.29 -5.88 -16.97
N ALA A 224 1.53 -7.01 -17.64
CA ALA A 224 1.01 -8.32 -17.24
C ALA A 224 1.44 -8.71 -15.81
N ASP A 225 2.70 -8.44 -15.45
CA ASP A 225 3.27 -8.73 -14.12
C ASP A 225 2.58 -7.96 -12.98
N ARG A 226 1.98 -6.81 -13.26
CA ARG A 226 1.30 -5.98 -12.26
C ARG A 226 -0.22 -6.16 -12.28
N LEU A 227 -0.75 -6.92 -13.23
CA LEU A 227 -2.19 -6.99 -13.45
C LEU A 227 -2.88 -7.86 -12.40
N SER A 228 -4.03 -7.36 -11.93
CA SER A 228 -4.97 -8.03 -11.05
C SER A 228 -6.34 -8.08 -11.72
N VAL A 229 -6.89 -9.27 -11.83
CA VAL A 229 -8.10 -9.60 -12.59
C VAL A 229 -9.06 -10.35 -11.68
N ALA A 230 -10.21 -9.74 -11.40
CA ALA A 230 -11.35 -10.44 -10.82
C ALA A 230 -12.11 -11.12 -11.95
N GLY A 231 -12.12 -12.44 -12.02
CA GLY A 231 -12.74 -13.17 -13.15
C GLY A 231 -14.26 -13.10 -13.14
N TRP A 232 -14.88 -12.82 -12.00
CA TRP A 232 -16.31 -12.54 -11.90
C TRP A 232 -16.65 -11.87 -10.57
N LEU A 233 -17.52 -10.87 -10.54
CA LEU A 233 -17.95 -10.31 -9.24
C LEU A 233 -19.11 -11.12 -8.64
N PRO A 234 -18.93 -11.81 -7.50
CA PRO A 234 -19.98 -12.53 -6.79
C PRO A 234 -20.80 -11.57 -5.92
N SER A 235 -21.17 -10.42 -6.46
CA SER A 235 -21.69 -9.29 -5.70
C SER A 235 -22.76 -8.55 -6.49
N ARG A 236 -23.90 -8.25 -5.85
CA ARG A 236 -24.92 -7.34 -6.40
C ARG A 236 -24.65 -5.87 -6.07
N ARG A 237 -23.76 -5.62 -5.10
CA ARG A 237 -23.44 -4.28 -4.58
C ARG A 237 -21.95 -4.15 -4.39
N ALA A 238 -21.20 -4.04 -5.48
CA ALA A 238 -19.79 -3.74 -5.39
C ALA A 238 -19.57 -2.22 -5.36
N GLY A 239 -18.78 -1.70 -4.42
CA GLY A 239 -18.38 -0.30 -4.43
C GLY A 239 -17.27 -0.08 -5.47
N VAL A 240 -17.45 0.88 -6.38
CA VAL A 240 -16.46 1.22 -7.43
C VAL A 240 -15.08 1.49 -6.83
N GLU A 241 -15.01 2.32 -5.78
CA GLU A 241 -13.76 2.70 -5.14
C GLU A 241 -13.00 1.50 -4.58
N SER A 242 -13.71 0.58 -3.91
CA SER A 242 -13.13 -0.64 -3.36
C SER A 242 -12.59 -1.56 -4.46
N LEU A 243 -13.29 -1.66 -5.59
CA LEU A 243 -12.82 -2.44 -6.72
C LEU A 243 -11.59 -1.77 -7.36
N GLN A 244 -11.61 -0.46 -7.56
CA GLN A 244 -10.50 0.28 -8.17
C GLN A 244 -9.22 0.23 -7.33
N SER A 245 -9.33 0.14 -6.00
CA SER A 245 -8.17 -0.04 -5.12
C SER A 245 -7.54 -1.43 -5.19
N CYS A 246 -8.31 -2.46 -5.59
CA CYS A 246 -7.88 -3.86 -5.53
C CYS A 246 -7.73 -4.52 -6.91
N TRP A 247 -8.37 -4.01 -7.95
CA TRP A 247 -8.47 -4.73 -9.23
C TRP A 247 -8.21 -3.80 -10.41
N ASN A 248 -7.51 -4.34 -11.40
CA ASN A 248 -7.31 -3.65 -12.68
C ASN A 248 -8.44 -4.00 -13.66
N ALA A 249 -8.91 -5.24 -13.62
CA ALA A 249 -9.98 -5.76 -14.47
C ALA A 249 -11.04 -6.51 -13.66
N THR A 250 -12.29 -6.45 -14.13
CA THR A 250 -13.45 -7.20 -13.60
C THR A 250 -14.21 -7.83 -14.76
N LEU A 251 -14.09 -9.14 -14.98
CA LEU A 251 -14.57 -9.80 -16.20
C LEU A 251 -16.07 -10.19 -16.13
N GLY A 252 -16.91 -9.37 -15.48
CA GLY A 252 -18.35 -9.60 -15.40
C GLY A 252 -18.93 -9.50 -13.99
N GLY A 253 -20.19 -9.91 -13.85
CA GLY A 253 -21.05 -9.60 -12.70
C GLY A 253 -21.66 -8.19 -12.78
N GLU A 254 -22.41 -7.79 -11.76
CA GLU A 254 -22.99 -6.43 -11.64
C GLU A 254 -21.89 -5.43 -11.21
N ALA A 255 -20.84 -5.32 -12.02
CA ALA A 255 -19.78 -4.35 -11.82
C ALA A 255 -20.33 -2.95 -12.09
N PRO A 256 -20.20 -2.00 -11.15
CA PRO A 256 -20.58 -0.64 -11.45
C PRO A 256 -19.55 -0.04 -12.41
N VAL A 257 -20.06 0.51 -13.51
CA VAL A 257 -19.24 1.18 -14.52
C VAL A 257 -18.91 2.58 -13.99
N ALA A 258 -17.65 2.81 -13.65
CA ALA A 258 -17.20 4.16 -13.35
C ALA A 258 -17.19 4.98 -14.66
N PRO A 259 -17.54 6.28 -14.64
CA PRO A 259 -17.28 7.17 -15.76
C PRO A 259 -15.77 7.32 -15.91
N ALA A 260 -15.18 6.54 -16.82
CA ALA A 260 -13.78 6.65 -17.18
C ALA A 260 -13.66 7.60 -18.39
N THR A 261 -12.61 8.42 -18.38
CA THR A 261 -12.19 9.18 -19.56
C THR A 261 -12.05 8.24 -20.75
N GLU A 262 -12.49 8.62 -21.94
CA GLU A 262 -12.37 7.73 -23.10
C GLU A 262 -10.89 7.47 -23.44
N PRO A 263 -10.51 6.20 -23.76
CA PRO A 263 -9.17 5.91 -24.24
C PRO A 263 -8.86 6.71 -25.50
N THR A 264 -7.65 7.26 -25.59
CA THR A 264 -7.17 7.95 -26.80
C THR A 264 -7.23 7.04 -28.04
N PRO A 265 -7.28 7.59 -29.26
CA PRO A 265 -7.26 6.79 -30.49
C PRO A 265 -6.06 5.82 -30.58
N GLU A 266 -4.92 6.20 -30.02
CA GLU A 266 -3.73 5.34 -29.95
C GLU A 266 -3.97 4.12 -29.03
N HIS A 267 -4.57 4.33 -27.86
CA HIS A 267 -4.97 3.22 -26.98
C HIS A 267 -6.01 2.32 -27.63
N GLN A 268 -6.99 2.89 -28.34
CA GLN A 268 -8.00 2.12 -29.06
C GLN A 268 -7.38 1.22 -30.13
N GLU A 269 -6.49 1.76 -30.96
CA GLU A 269 -5.82 0.99 -32.01
C GLU A 269 -4.89 -0.09 -31.44
N ARG A 270 -4.23 0.19 -30.33
CA ARG A 270 -3.41 -0.81 -29.64
C ARG A 270 -4.27 -1.89 -28.98
N GLY A 271 -5.42 -1.53 -28.40
CA GLY A 271 -6.40 -2.48 -27.87
C GLY A 271 -6.89 -3.45 -28.94
N ARG A 272 -7.21 -2.96 -30.14
CA ARG A 272 -7.58 -3.80 -31.30
C ARG A 272 -6.48 -4.77 -31.68
N ARG A 273 -5.22 -4.32 -31.73
CA ARG A 273 -4.07 -5.20 -32.03
C ARG A 273 -3.89 -6.29 -30.99
N LEU A 274 -4.07 -5.98 -29.71
CA LEU A 274 -4.00 -6.97 -28.62
C LEU A 274 -5.12 -7.99 -28.69
N ALA A 275 -6.36 -7.56 -28.94
CA ALA A 275 -7.48 -8.47 -29.15
C ALA A 275 -7.25 -9.38 -30.36
N ARG A 276 -6.86 -8.81 -31.50
CA ARG A 276 -6.57 -9.56 -32.72
C ARG A 276 -5.46 -10.60 -32.54
N ALA A 277 -4.47 -10.33 -31.71
CA ALA A 277 -3.41 -11.29 -31.40
C ALA A 277 -3.98 -12.59 -30.80
N ILE A 278 -4.98 -12.49 -29.91
CA ILE A 278 -5.70 -13.65 -29.35
C ILE A 278 -6.46 -14.39 -30.46
N PHE A 279 -7.33 -13.69 -31.20
CA PHE A 279 -8.18 -14.31 -32.24
C PHE A 279 -7.41 -14.89 -33.43
N SER A 280 -6.20 -14.38 -33.70
CA SER A 280 -5.32 -14.91 -34.75
C SER A 280 -4.28 -15.88 -34.22
N ARG A 281 -4.27 -16.14 -32.89
CA ARG A 281 -3.25 -16.92 -32.17
C ARG A 281 -1.83 -16.53 -32.54
N ASN A 282 -1.65 -15.25 -32.83
CA ASN A 282 -0.43 -14.71 -33.39
C ASN A 282 0.14 -13.66 -32.44
N PRO A 283 1.25 -13.96 -31.75
CA PRO A 283 1.92 -13.00 -30.88
C PRO A 283 2.64 -11.89 -31.66
N ALA A 284 2.53 -11.87 -32.99
CA ALA A 284 3.14 -10.90 -33.90
C ALA A 284 3.13 -9.50 -33.29
N PRO A 285 4.25 -8.80 -33.43
CA PRO A 285 4.69 -7.92 -32.39
C PRO A 285 3.72 -6.74 -32.35
N THR A 286 3.09 -6.57 -31.18
CA THR A 286 2.38 -5.33 -30.84
C THR A 286 3.33 -4.13 -30.73
N SER A 287 4.58 -4.29 -31.18
CA SER A 287 5.58 -3.27 -31.48
C SER A 287 5.13 -2.36 -32.65
N GLY A 288 3.97 -1.72 -32.54
CA GLY A 288 3.99 -0.29 -32.80
C GLY A 288 5.08 0.26 -31.90
N ARG A 289 6.05 1.00 -32.50
CA ARG A 289 7.21 1.66 -31.89
C ARG A 289 7.09 1.55 -30.37
N PRO A 290 7.97 0.77 -29.68
CA PRO A 290 7.86 0.59 -28.25
C PRO A 290 7.53 1.96 -27.73
N LEU A 291 6.50 2.08 -26.87
CA LEU A 291 6.42 3.26 -26.01
C LEU A 291 7.88 3.46 -25.68
N ARG A 292 8.45 4.59 -26.13
CA ARG A 292 9.55 5.14 -25.37
C ARG A 292 8.88 5.10 -24.02
N SER A 293 9.26 4.13 -23.19
CA SER A 293 9.10 4.29 -21.78
C SER A 293 9.73 5.66 -21.68
N VAL A 294 8.90 6.68 -21.57
CA VAL A 294 9.33 7.91 -20.92
C VAL A 294 9.84 7.28 -19.65
N PRO A 295 11.16 7.05 -19.53
CA PRO A 295 11.68 6.01 -18.65
C PRO A 295 11.23 6.45 -17.30
N ALA A 296 10.18 5.84 -16.70
CA ALA A 296 9.20 6.57 -15.87
C ALA A 296 9.88 7.73 -15.13
N PRO A 297 9.77 8.96 -15.69
CA PRO A 297 10.87 9.93 -15.83
C PRO A 297 11.82 9.79 -14.65
N GLU A 298 12.89 8.95 -14.74
CA GLU A 298 13.62 8.36 -13.58
C GLU A 298 13.25 9.12 -12.33
N ARG A 299 12.11 8.76 -11.73
CA ARG A 299 11.50 9.68 -10.77
C ARG A 299 12.40 9.58 -9.57
N ARG A 300 13.36 10.52 -9.50
CA ARG A 300 14.26 10.64 -8.37
C ARG A 300 13.35 10.54 -7.17
N PRO A 301 13.54 9.52 -6.31
CA PRO A 301 12.67 9.32 -5.18
C PRO A 301 12.55 10.67 -4.48
N VAL A 302 11.33 11.19 -4.38
CA VAL A 302 11.11 12.49 -3.74
C VAL A 302 11.61 12.35 -2.31
N GLN A 303 12.74 12.98 -2.02
CA GLN A 303 13.38 12.91 -0.72
C GLN A 303 12.77 14.00 0.15
N LEU A 304 12.14 13.57 1.22
CA LEU A 304 11.68 14.47 2.27
C LEU A 304 12.63 14.33 3.46
N ALA A 305 12.81 15.40 4.23
CA ALA A 305 13.57 15.35 5.47
C ALA A 305 12.77 15.91 6.65
N LEU A 306 12.93 15.30 7.82
CA LEU A 306 12.34 15.76 9.09
C LEU A 306 13.45 16.30 9.97
N TRP A 307 13.30 17.55 10.40
CA TRP A 307 14.17 18.19 11.37
C TRP A 307 13.38 18.56 12.62
N GLY A 308 14.05 18.56 13.76
CA GLY A 308 13.48 19.01 15.02
C GLY A 308 14.46 18.83 16.17
N ALA A 309 14.39 19.74 17.14
CA ALA A 309 15.23 19.74 18.33
C ALA A 309 15.15 18.41 19.11
N SER A 310 16.08 18.22 20.06
CA SER A 310 16.00 17.07 20.97
C SER A 310 14.67 17.07 21.71
N ALA A 311 14.06 15.89 21.88
CA ALA A 311 12.74 15.74 22.52
C ALA A 311 11.56 16.48 21.85
N ALA A 312 11.72 16.99 20.62
CA ALA A 312 10.63 17.59 19.84
C ALA A 312 9.53 16.59 19.46
N GLY A 313 9.77 15.29 19.60
CA GLY A 313 8.79 14.22 19.35
C GLY A 313 8.86 13.59 17.96
N LYS A 314 10.00 13.68 17.26
CA LYS A 314 10.20 13.11 15.91
C LYS A 314 9.85 11.61 15.86
N THR A 315 10.49 10.82 16.70
CA THR A 315 10.29 9.37 16.78
C THR A 315 8.83 9.03 17.11
N ALA A 316 8.21 9.75 18.07
CA ALA A 316 6.82 9.55 18.45
C ALA A 316 5.84 9.87 17.30
N LEU A 317 6.11 10.93 16.52
CA LEU A 317 5.34 11.29 15.34
C LEU A 317 5.37 10.18 14.29
N LEU A 318 6.56 9.66 13.99
CA LEU A 318 6.73 8.57 13.01
C LEU A 318 6.00 7.31 13.47
N ALA A 319 6.19 6.90 14.72
CA ALA A 319 5.47 5.77 15.27
C ALA A 319 3.97 5.93 15.11
N GLN A 320 3.43 7.11 15.46
CA GLN A 320 2.01 7.35 15.38
C GLN A 320 1.51 7.39 13.94
N LEU A 321 2.30 7.89 12.99
CA LEU A 321 2.00 7.82 11.57
C LEU A 321 1.81 6.37 11.10
N TYR A 322 2.71 5.48 11.52
CA TYR A 322 2.56 4.04 11.25
C TYR A 322 1.27 3.47 11.87
N LEU A 323 0.97 3.82 13.13
CA LEU A 323 -0.20 3.31 13.83
C LEU A 323 -1.53 3.82 13.25
N ALA A 324 -1.58 5.09 12.84
CA ALA A 324 -2.76 5.72 12.26
C ALA A 324 -3.13 5.09 10.91
N ASN A 325 -2.13 4.72 10.10
CA ASN A 325 -2.37 4.11 8.78
C ASN A 325 -2.85 2.66 8.83
N LEU A 326 -2.60 1.92 9.93
CA LEU A 326 -3.10 0.55 10.06
C LEU A 326 -4.63 0.45 10.16
N GLY A 327 -5.33 1.56 10.42
CA GLY A 327 -6.77 1.56 10.65
C GLY A 327 -7.56 2.63 9.89
N ASN A 328 -6.92 3.69 9.39
CA ASN A 328 -7.67 4.82 8.85
C ASN A 328 -7.83 4.79 7.32
N ARG A 329 -9.07 4.59 6.86
CA ARG A 329 -9.42 4.59 5.43
C ARG A 329 -9.70 5.99 4.86
N SER A 330 -9.68 7.06 5.64
CA SER A 330 -9.95 8.41 5.11
C SER A 330 -8.72 9.12 4.53
N ASN A 331 -7.51 8.61 4.74
CA ASN A 331 -6.29 9.30 4.31
C ASN A 331 -6.08 9.20 2.79
N THR A 332 -5.66 10.31 2.16
CA THR A 332 -5.30 10.38 0.73
C THR A 332 -4.08 9.52 0.39
N TYR A 333 -3.17 9.39 1.35
CA TYR A 333 -1.95 8.61 1.25
C TYR A 333 -1.96 7.45 2.23
N ASP A 334 -1.47 6.30 1.78
CA ASP A 334 -1.04 5.24 2.67
C ASP A 334 0.45 5.38 2.95
N ALA A 335 0.87 5.23 4.20
CA ALA A 335 2.30 5.15 4.54
C ALA A 335 2.66 3.78 5.12
N TYR A 336 3.70 3.19 4.56
CA TYR A 336 4.23 1.88 4.94
C TYR A 336 5.73 1.98 5.20
N PRO A 337 6.25 1.31 6.23
CA PRO A 337 7.68 1.28 6.46
C PRO A 337 8.39 0.44 5.40
N ALA A 338 9.57 0.90 4.98
CA ALA A 338 10.46 0.11 4.13
C ALA A 338 10.85 -1.19 4.83
N PRO A 339 11.21 -2.26 4.09
CA PRO A 339 11.60 -3.54 4.68
C PRO A 339 12.67 -3.42 5.77
N ALA A 340 13.68 -2.56 5.56
CA ALA A 340 14.77 -2.34 6.51
C ALA A 340 14.31 -1.69 7.83
N SER A 341 13.23 -0.91 7.82
CA SER A 341 12.73 -0.20 9.01
C SER A 341 11.58 -0.91 9.71
N ARG A 342 11.18 -2.11 9.24
CA ARG A 342 10.00 -2.83 9.80
C ARG A 342 10.16 -3.21 11.27
N ASP A 343 11.35 -3.63 11.68
CA ASP A 343 11.59 -4.06 13.06
C ASP A 343 11.59 -2.86 14.01
N PHE A 344 12.18 -1.74 13.60
CA PHE A 344 12.07 -0.45 14.29
C PHE A 344 10.60 -0.10 14.58
N PHE A 345 9.73 -0.05 13.56
CA PHE A 345 8.30 0.27 13.76
C PHE A 345 7.52 -0.75 14.57
N ARG A 346 7.92 -2.03 14.51
CA ARG A 346 7.31 -3.08 15.34
C ARG A 346 7.60 -2.83 16.81
N ASN A 347 8.85 -2.51 17.14
CA ASN A 347 9.27 -2.17 18.49
C ASN A 347 8.55 -0.92 18.98
N MET A 348 8.48 0.13 18.15
CA MET A 348 7.76 1.35 18.46
C MET A 348 6.26 1.13 18.73
N ARG A 349 5.60 0.32 17.89
CA ARG A 349 4.18 -0.04 18.08
C ARG A 349 3.98 -0.73 19.42
N ASP A 350 4.82 -1.71 19.73
CA ASP A 350 4.70 -2.48 20.96
C ASP A 350 4.92 -1.58 22.18
N LEU A 351 5.90 -0.67 22.12
CA LEU A 351 6.19 0.31 23.16
C LEU A 351 5.03 1.30 23.39
N ILE A 352 4.41 1.82 22.32
CA ILE A 352 3.27 2.74 22.44
C ILE A 352 1.98 2.01 22.85
N ARG A 353 1.64 0.88 22.22
CA ARG A 353 0.35 0.21 22.44
C ARG A 353 0.33 -0.70 23.65
N LYS A 354 1.39 -1.49 23.86
CA LYS A 354 1.44 -2.46 24.95
C LYS A 354 1.97 -1.81 26.22
N GLU A 355 3.09 -1.09 26.11
CA GLU A 355 3.73 -0.50 27.29
C GLU A 355 3.25 0.91 27.63
N ARG A 356 2.52 1.57 26.70
CA ARG A 356 2.02 2.94 26.87
C ARG A 356 3.14 3.96 27.14
N LYS A 357 4.33 3.72 26.58
CA LYS A 357 5.49 4.60 26.76
C LYS A 357 5.73 5.43 25.51
N PHE A 358 6.41 6.55 25.67
CA PHE A 358 7.06 7.23 24.55
C PHE A 358 8.43 6.60 24.29
N PRO A 359 8.87 6.54 23.02
CA PRO A 359 10.23 6.14 22.71
C PRO A 359 11.22 7.07 23.42
N SER A 360 12.29 6.48 23.96
CA SER A 360 13.40 7.25 24.52
C SER A 360 14.08 8.09 23.43
N ALA A 361 14.75 9.17 23.82
CA ALA A 361 15.59 9.90 22.89
C ALA A 361 16.60 8.95 22.22
N THR A 362 16.67 8.99 20.91
CA THR A 362 17.55 8.17 20.08
C THR A 362 19.00 8.40 20.49
N GLY A 363 19.83 7.35 20.45
CA GLY A 363 21.26 7.44 20.76
C GLY A 363 22.07 8.18 19.69
N LEU A 364 23.40 8.17 19.81
CA LEU A 364 24.32 8.77 18.83
C LEU A 364 24.32 8.00 17.49
N GLU A 365 24.02 6.70 17.51
CA GLU A 365 23.88 5.87 16.31
C GLU A 365 22.46 5.99 15.77
N ALA A 366 22.33 6.66 14.61
CA ALA A 366 21.05 6.87 13.95
C ALA A 366 20.72 5.68 13.06
N GLU A 367 19.64 4.96 13.34
CA GLU A 367 19.08 4.02 12.38
C GLU A 367 18.40 4.81 11.25
N PRO A 368 18.76 4.58 9.97
CA PRO A 368 18.03 5.17 8.86
C PRO A 368 16.63 4.59 8.81
N VAL A 369 15.64 5.46 8.94
CA VAL A 369 14.23 5.12 8.90
C VAL A 369 13.68 5.52 7.54
N GLU A 370 13.17 4.55 6.78
CA GLU A 370 12.58 4.79 5.47
C GLU A 370 11.08 4.44 5.48
N TYR A 371 10.30 5.37 4.94
CA TYR A 371 8.86 5.25 4.73
C TYR A 371 8.54 5.35 3.24
N HIS A 372 7.58 4.56 2.80
CA HIS A 372 6.96 4.69 1.49
C HIS A 372 5.55 5.21 1.66
N PHE A 373 5.25 6.31 0.99
CA PHE A 373 3.92 6.88 0.84
C PHE A 373 3.38 6.51 -0.53
N GLN A 374 2.14 6.05 -0.59
CA GLN A 374 1.45 5.78 -1.84
C GLN A 374 0.15 6.58 -1.87
N HIS A 375 0.03 7.47 -2.85
CA HIS A 375 -1.22 8.18 -3.08
C HIS A 375 -2.28 7.18 -3.54
N ARG A 376 -3.43 7.11 -2.85
CA ARG A 376 -4.44 6.09 -3.12
C ARG A 376 -5.07 6.18 -4.50
N ALA A 377 -5.55 7.38 -4.87
CA ALA A 377 -6.21 7.58 -6.17
C ALA A 377 -5.25 7.43 -7.36
N THR A 378 -4.02 7.96 -7.27
CA THR A 378 -3.08 8.00 -8.41
C THR A 378 -2.05 6.88 -8.41
N SER A 379 -1.97 6.07 -7.34
CA SER A 379 -0.93 5.07 -7.10
C SER A 379 0.51 5.62 -7.09
N ARG A 380 0.71 6.95 -7.10
CA ARG A 380 2.04 7.56 -7.09
C ARG A 380 2.74 7.27 -5.75
N GLY A 381 3.94 6.69 -5.83
CA GLY A 381 4.78 6.39 -4.67
C GLY A 381 5.81 7.48 -4.41
N VAL A 382 6.06 7.78 -3.14
CA VAL A 382 7.13 8.67 -2.66
C VAL A 382 7.82 7.98 -1.48
N SER A 383 9.14 8.12 -1.35
CA SER A 383 9.90 7.57 -0.22
C SER A 383 10.46 8.69 0.65
N LEU A 384 10.04 8.72 1.90
CA LEU A 384 10.62 9.57 2.94
C LEU A 384 11.79 8.83 3.57
N ARG A 385 12.99 9.42 3.53
CA ARG A 385 14.16 8.92 4.25
C ARG A 385 14.45 9.84 5.42
N LEU A 386 14.65 9.24 6.58
CA LEU A 386 14.80 9.93 7.84
C LEU A 386 16.03 9.40 8.53
N GLU A 387 16.78 10.32 9.11
CA GLU A 387 17.76 9.97 10.12
C GLU A 387 17.24 10.52 11.44
N ASP A 388 16.76 9.63 12.31
CA ASP A 388 16.35 10.03 13.64
C ASP A 388 17.59 10.21 14.52
N ARG A 389 18.12 11.43 14.56
CA ARG A 389 19.27 11.79 15.39
C ARG A 389 18.86 12.46 16.69
N ALA A 390 19.63 12.15 17.74
CA ALA A 390 19.60 12.87 19.00
C ALA A 390 19.92 14.35 18.77
N GLY A 391 19.06 15.25 19.23
CA GLY A 391 19.31 16.69 19.08
C GLY A 391 20.51 17.20 19.90
N SER A 392 21.03 16.42 20.86
CA SER A 392 22.21 16.77 21.66
C SER A 392 23.51 16.89 20.86
N ALA A 393 23.59 16.30 19.66
CA ALA A 393 24.74 16.46 18.76
C ALA A 393 24.82 17.88 18.13
N SER A 394 23.72 18.63 18.13
CA SER A 394 23.66 19.98 17.54
C SER A 394 24.00 21.12 18.50
N THR A 395 24.07 20.84 19.81
CA THR A 395 24.28 21.86 20.85
C THR A 395 25.74 22.03 21.29
N SER A 396 26.64 21.12 20.91
CA SER A 396 28.05 21.14 21.36
C SER A 396 28.98 21.68 20.27
N PHE A 397 28.86 22.97 19.96
CA PHE A 397 29.73 23.70 19.02
C PHE A 397 31.21 23.84 19.47
N GLY A 398 31.64 23.16 20.55
CA GLY A 398 32.86 23.49 21.29
C GLY A 398 33.94 22.41 21.44
N SER A 399 33.73 21.16 21.03
CA SER A 399 34.78 20.11 21.16
C SER A 399 34.87 19.25 19.90
N ALA A 400 35.94 19.47 19.15
CA ALA A 400 36.26 18.84 17.88
C ALA A 400 36.55 17.34 18.02
N SER A 401 35.52 16.49 17.93
CA SER A 401 35.72 15.14 17.39
C SER A 401 35.39 15.17 15.89
N THR A 402 36.27 14.57 15.10
CA THR A 402 36.17 14.50 13.63
C THR A 402 34.85 13.84 13.20
N ASP A 403 34.41 12.83 13.95
CA ASP A 403 33.19 12.05 13.69
C ASP A 403 31.91 12.88 13.84
N LEU A 404 31.85 13.81 14.82
CA LEU A 404 30.70 14.72 14.99
C LEU A 404 30.58 15.70 13.82
N THR A 405 31.72 16.16 13.30
CA THR A 405 31.75 17.12 12.19
C THR A 405 31.28 16.46 10.88
N GLU A 406 31.73 15.23 10.62
CA GLU A 406 31.28 14.46 9.45
C GLU A 406 29.79 14.12 9.53
N ALA A 407 29.34 13.69 10.71
CA ALA A 407 27.94 13.42 10.98
C ALA A 407 27.07 14.68 10.76
N MET A 408 27.47 15.86 11.26
CA MET A 408 26.76 17.12 11.04
C MET A 408 26.73 17.52 9.57
N ASN A 409 27.85 17.37 8.84
CA ASN A 409 27.92 17.66 7.41
C ASN A 409 27.01 16.74 6.60
N GLN A 410 26.91 15.46 6.95
CA GLN A 410 25.98 14.53 6.32
C GLN A 410 24.52 14.93 6.58
N HIS A 411 24.18 15.29 7.82
CA HIS A 411 22.83 15.74 8.16
C HIS A 411 22.45 17.02 7.38
N ARG A 412 23.37 17.98 7.28
CA ARG A 412 23.19 19.19 6.49
C ARG A 412 23.00 18.88 5.02
N ARG A 413 23.81 17.99 4.43
CA ARG A 413 23.61 17.53 3.04
C ARG A 413 22.23 16.94 2.82
N HIS A 414 21.77 16.07 3.73
CA HIS A 414 20.41 15.49 3.64
C HIS A 414 19.31 16.56 3.68
N LEU A 415 19.42 17.57 4.54
CA LEU A 415 18.47 18.68 4.57
C LEU A 415 18.56 19.55 3.32
N THR A 416 19.74 19.77 2.75
CA THR A 416 19.92 20.57 1.53
C THR A 416 19.41 19.86 0.27
N GLU A 417 19.61 18.54 0.18
CA GLU A 417 19.22 17.71 -0.96
C GLU A 417 17.72 17.36 -0.98
N ALA A 418 17.05 17.42 0.16
CA ALA A 418 15.62 17.14 0.26
C ALA A 418 14.77 18.07 -0.63
N ASN A 419 13.76 17.49 -1.28
CA ASN A 419 12.76 18.18 -2.08
C ASN A 419 11.71 18.92 -1.24
N GLY A 420 11.50 18.49 0.00
CA GLY A 420 10.58 19.10 0.96
C GLY A 420 11.02 18.85 2.40
N LEU A 421 10.66 19.76 3.31
CA LEU A 421 11.09 19.71 4.71
C LEU A 421 9.90 19.64 5.65
N ILE A 422 10.07 18.91 6.75
CA ILE A 422 9.18 18.94 7.91
C ILE A 422 9.99 19.47 9.09
N LEU A 423 9.54 20.56 9.69
CA LEU A 423 10.18 21.17 10.86
C LEU A 423 9.30 20.93 12.08
N LEU A 424 9.82 20.26 13.11
CA LEU A 424 9.08 19.91 14.31
C LEU A 424 9.55 20.74 15.50
N PHE A 425 8.64 21.53 16.06
CA PHE A 425 8.90 22.49 17.13
C PHE A 425 8.09 22.17 18.38
N ASP A 426 8.75 22.08 19.53
CA ASP A 426 8.10 21.90 20.82
C ASP A 426 7.78 23.28 21.45
N PRO A 427 6.49 23.64 21.64
CA PRO A 427 6.10 24.91 22.23
C PRO A 427 6.53 25.07 23.70
N THR A 428 6.93 23.99 24.36
CA THR A 428 7.34 23.99 25.78
C THR A 428 8.86 24.10 25.97
N ALA A 429 9.65 24.01 24.89
CA ALA A 429 11.08 24.23 24.96
C ALA A 429 11.39 25.69 25.36
N GLN A 430 12.48 25.90 26.10
CA GLN A 430 12.91 27.24 26.52
C GLN A 430 13.12 28.14 25.29
N GLY A 431 12.32 29.20 25.18
CA GLY A 431 12.09 29.95 23.94
C GLY A 431 13.34 30.48 23.24
N ASP A 432 14.31 30.99 24.00
CA ASP A 432 15.54 31.57 23.43
C ASP A 432 16.43 30.51 22.76
N THR A 433 16.61 29.36 23.42
CA THR A 433 17.43 28.25 22.90
C THR A 433 16.81 27.66 21.64
N LEU A 434 15.48 27.49 21.63
CA LEU A 434 14.79 26.96 20.45
C LEU A 434 14.90 27.96 19.29
N TYR A 435 14.62 29.24 19.52
CA TYR A 435 14.72 30.29 18.50
C TYR A 435 16.11 30.32 17.85
N SER A 436 17.19 30.31 18.66
CA SER A 436 18.56 30.27 18.13
C SER A 436 18.86 29.01 17.32
N GLN A 437 18.34 27.84 17.72
CA GLN A 437 18.50 26.60 16.96
C GLN A 437 17.76 26.64 15.63
N VAL A 438 16.54 27.19 15.60
CA VAL A 438 15.77 27.37 14.37
C VAL A 438 16.52 28.31 13.44
N LEU A 439 16.91 29.49 13.96
CA LEU A 439 17.61 30.51 13.19
C LEU A 439 18.90 29.95 12.59
N SER A 440 19.74 29.30 13.39
CA SER A 440 21.00 28.71 12.91
C SER A 440 20.77 27.62 11.85
N THR A 441 19.72 26.80 12.02
CA THR A 441 19.37 25.77 11.03
C THR A 441 18.90 26.41 9.72
N LEU A 442 18.03 27.41 9.79
CA LEU A 442 17.59 28.16 8.62
C LEU A 442 18.81 28.82 7.97
N GLU A 443 19.57 29.65 8.67
CA GLU A 443 20.78 30.30 8.15
C GLU A 443 21.73 29.32 7.46
N SER A 444 21.93 28.13 8.02
CA SER A 444 22.74 27.09 7.41
C SER A 444 22.17 26.57 6.09
N LEU A 445 20.85 26.35 6.02
CA LEU A 445 20.16 25.98 4.78
C LEU A 445 20.18 27.12 3.74
N PHE A 446 20.17 28.38 4.20
CA PHE A 446 20.16 29.57 3.35
C PHE A 446 21.53 29.96 2.83
N HIS A 447 22.61 29.78 3.59
CA HIS A 447 23.96 30.10 3.12
C HIS A 447 24.37 29.29 1.88
N GLU A 448 23.74 28.14 1.65
CA GLU A 448 23.97 27.33 0.44
C GLU A 448 23.09 27.75 -0.76
N ARG A 449 22.15 28.69 -0.59
CA ARG A 449 21.16 29.08 -1.61
C ARG A 449 21.09 30.60 -1.80
N THR A 450 20.87 31.04 -3.03
CA THR A 450 20.70 32.47 -3.33
C THR A 450 19.22 32.87 -3.21
N GLY A 451 18.84 33.52 -2.10
CA GLY A 451 17.48 34.03 -1.85
C GLY A 451 16.62 33.15 -0.95
N LYS A 452 15.29 33.35 -0.98
CA LYS A 452 14.33 32.58 -0.18
C LYS A 452 14.20 31.14 -0.69
N ASP A 453 13.90 30.19 0.19
CA ASP A 453 13.82 28.77 -0.16
C ASP A 453 12.48 28.49 -0.87
N PRO A 454 12.51 27.97 -2.12
CA PRO A 454 11.31 27.64 -2.88
C PRO A 454 10.65 26.33 -2.47
N ARG A 455 11.33 25.48 -1.68
CA ARG A 455 10.80 24.17 -1.31
C ARG A 455 9.59 24.31 -0.38
N PRO A 456 8.61 23.40 -0.47
CA PRO A 456 7.54 23.35 0.51
C PRO A 456 8.09 22.90 1.88
N ILE A 457 7.67 23.61 2.93
CA ILE A 457 8.07 23.33 4.31
C ILE A 457 6.83 23.17 5.19
N ALA A 458 6.64 21.97 5.73
CA ALA A 458 5.57 21.68 6.68
C ALA A 458 6.07 21.98 8.10
N VAL A 459 5.47 22.97 8.75
CA VAL A 459 5.91 23.44 10.06
C VAL A 459 4.99 22.90 11.14
N CYS A 460 5.49 21.94 11.89
CA CYS A 460 4.74 21.18 12.86
C CYS A 460 4.98 21.72 14.28
N LEU A 461 3.96 22.30 14.89
CA LEU A 461 3.95 22.58 16.33
C LEU A 461 3.63 21.28 17.06
N SER A 462 4.64 20.61 17.58
CA SER A 462 4.49 19.33 18.27
C SER A 462 3.86 19.49 19.66
N LYS A 463 3.43 18.37 20.24
CA LYS A 463 2.77 18.34 21.56
C LYS A 463 1.58 19.32 21.63
N ALA A 464 0.87 19.50 20.51
CA ALA A 464 -0.25 20.43 20.41
C ALA A 464 -1.38 20.11 21.40
N ASP A 465 -1.46 18.87 21.90
CA ASP A 465 -2.37 18.45 22.97
C ASP A 465 -2.20 19.26 24.27
N LEU A 466 -1.03 19.87 24.51
CA LEU A 466 -0.81 20.76 25.66
C LEU A 466 -1.45 22.14 25.48
N LEU A 467 -1.74 22.52 24.24
CA LEU A 467 -2.31 23.80 23.86
C LEU A 467 -3.82 23.71 23.58
N ILE A 468 -4.31 22.54 23.18
CA ILE A 468 -5.73 22.28 22.94
C ILE A 468 -6.44 22.08 24.29
N ARG A 469 -7.14 23.12 24.76
CA ARG A 469 -7.81 23.11 26.09
C ARG A 469 -9.33 23.05 25.99
N THR A 470 -9.88 23.39 24.84
CA THR A 470 -11.32 23.46 24.60
C THR A 470 -11.69 22.74 23.31
N GLU A 471 -12.98 22.42 23.14
CA GLU A 471 -13.47 21.82 21.90
C GLU A 471 -13.30 22.77 20.70
N ALA A 472 -13.44 24.08 20.92
CA ALA A 472 -13.15 25.10 19.89
C ALA A 472 -11.68 25.12 19.48
N ASP A 473 -10.75 24.84 20.41
CA ASP A 473 -9.33 24.72 20.08
C ASP A 473 -9.06 23.45 19.27
N LEU A 474 -9.71 22.34 19.62
CA LEU A 474 -9.59 21.08 18.88
C LEU A 474 -10.14 21.24 17.46
N GLN A 475 -11.34 21.81 17.33
CA GLN A 475 -11.94 22.11 16.03
C GLN A 475 -11.03 23.01 15.19
N ARG A 476 -10.49 24.08 15.78
CA ARG A 476 -9.56 24.97 15.08
C ARG A 476 -8.28 24.25 14.68
N ALA A 477 -7.69 23.43 15.56
CA ALA A 477 -6.49 22.66 15.25
C ALA A 477 -6.71 21.71 14.07
N THR A 478 -7.91 21.15 13.91
CA THR A 478 -8.26 20.24 12.81
C THR A 478 -8.67 20.98 11.53
N GLU A 479 -9.58 21.95 11.62
CA GLU A 479 -10.18 22.61 10.46
C GLU A 479 -9.36 23.79 9.94
N ASN A 480 -8.68 24.52 10.83
CA ASN A 480 -7.84 25.67 10.50
C ASN A 480 -6.48 25.62 11.22
N PRO A 481 -5.65 24.62 10.87
CA PRO A 481 -4.39 24.34 11.56
C PRO A 481 -3.41 25.53 11.55
N ASP A 482 -3.44 26.34 10.49
CA ASP A 482 -2.55 27.49 10.33
C ASP A 482 -2.89 28.62 11.32
N ASP A 483 -4.17 28.98 11.42
CA ASP A 483 -4.67 29.95 12.41
C ASP A 483 -4.41 29.48 13.84
N PHE A 484 -4.60 28.18 14.13
CA PHE A 484 -4.29 27.62 15.44
C PHE A 484 -2.82 27.87 15.83
N VAL A 485 -1.88 27.46 14.98
CA VAL A 485 -0.45 27.58 15.30
C VAL A 485 -0.04 29.05 15.45
N ARG A 486 -0.50 29.95 14.58
CA ARG A 486 -0.16 31.38 14.64
C ARG A 486 -0.60 32.04 15.95
N ARG A 487 -1.76 31.67 16.50
CA ARG A 487 -2.21 32.17 17.81
C ARG A 487 -1.33 31.69 18.97
N HIS A 488 -0.63 30.59 18.78
CA HIS A 488 0.27 30.00 19.75
C HIS A 488 1.76 30.23 19.42
N ASP A 489 2.06 30.97 18.35
CA ASP A 489 3.41 31.33 17.95
C ASP A 489 3.96 32.48 18.80
N LYS A 490 4.32 32.15 20.04
CA LYS A 490 4.96 33.10 20.96
C LYS A 490 6.40 33.44 20.58
N MET A 491 6.99 32.69 19.65
CA MET A 491 8.39 32.78 19.27
C MET A 491 8.62 33.61 18.00
N GLY A 492 7.56 34.04 17.32
CA GLY A 492 7.66 34.74 16.04
C GLY A 492 8.21 33.84 14.92
N LEU A 493 7.98 32.52 15.01
CA LEU A 493 8.40 31.57 13.98
C LEU A 493 7.79 31.89 12.61
N ALA A 494 6.56 32.38 12.58
CA ALA A 494 5.88 32.80 11.35
C ALA A 494 6.59 33.92 10.62
N ASP A 495 7.03 34.95 11.34
CA ASP A 495 7.75 36.07 10.76
C ASP A 495 9.15 35.64 10.33
N LEU A 496 9.82 34.84 11.17
CA LEU A 496 11.13 34.26 10.86
C LEU A 496 11.08 33.41 9.58
N LEU A 497 10.15 32.46 9.51
CA LEU A 497 9.97 31.61 8.32
C LEU A 497 9.53 32.42 7.11
N GLY A 498 8.71 33.46 7.29
CA GLY A 498 8.33 34.38 6.20
C GLY A 498 9.52 35.14 5.61
N HIS A 499 10.56 35.40 6.40
CA HIS A 499 11.80 36.02 5.92
C HIS A 499 12.60 35.08 5.00
N TYR A 500 12.59 33.80 5.33
CA TYR A 500 13.49 32.80 4.78
C TYR A 500 12.83 31.91 3.69
N CYS A 501 11.56 31.58 3.84
CA CYS A 501 10.87 30.58 3.03
C CYS A 501 9.78 31.23 2.18
N THR A 502 9.53 30.71 0.98
CA THR A 502 8.44 31.18 0.12
C THR A 502 7.16 30.35 0.26
N LEU A 503 7.30 29.06 0.59
CA LEU A 503 6.20 28.11 0.65
C LEU A 503 6.27 27.30 1.94
N PHE A 504 5.48 27.70 2.93
CA PHE A 504 5.35 26.96 4.18
C PHE A 504 3.92 26.99 4.69
N ARG A 505 3.57 25.99 5.50
CA ARG A 505 2.26 25.89 6.15
C ARG A 505 2.40 25.32 7.56
N PHE A 506 1.62 25.85 8.49
CA PHE A 506 1.63 25.39 9.86
C PHE A 506 0.64 24.25 10.14
N PHE A 507 1.07 23.32 11.00
CA PHE A 507 0.29 22.18 11.45
C PHE A 507 0.46 21.97 12.96
N PRO A 508 -0.60 21.98 13.77
CA PRO A 508 -0.52 21.52 15.14
C PRO A 508 -0.56 20.00 15.15
N VAL A 509 0.48 19.37 15.69
CA VAL A 509 0.65 17.92 15.65
C VAL A 509 0.76 17.35 17.07
N SER A 510 -0.02 16.31 17.35
CA SER A 510 0.14 15.53 18.57
C SER A 510 0.09 14.03 18.29
N ALA A 511 1.19 13.35 18.57
CA ALA A 511 1.29 11.90 18.49
C ALA A 511 0.48 11.19 19.59
N ALA A 512 0.40 11.79 20.77
CA ALA A 512 -0.40 11.28 21.88
C ALA A 512 -1.90 11.50 21.64
N GLY A 513 -2.22 12.71 21.17
CA GLY A 513 -3.58 13.15 20.94
C GLY A 513 -4.26 13.72 22.18
N VAL A 514 -5.55 14.00 22.00
CA VAL A 514 -6.44 14.46 23.07
C VAL A 514 -7.63 13.52 23.20
N ARG A 515 -8.32 13.56 24.33
CA ARG A 515 -9.63 12.92 24.52
C ARG A 515 -10.64 13.97 24.92
N VAL A 516 -11.87 13.83 24.42
CA VAL A 516 -13.00 14.67 24.82
C VAL A 516 -13.87 13.85 25.78
N ARG A 517 -14.06 14.33 27.01
CA ARG A 517 -14.88 13.66 28.02
C ARG A 517 -15.77 14.69 28.73
N TYR A 518 -17.08 14.50 28.65
CA TYR A 518 -18.07 15.41 29.23
C TYR A 518 -17.87 16.88 28.81
N GLY A 519 -17.50 17.11 27.54
CA GLY A 519 -17.22 18.46 27.00
C GLY A 519 -15.86 19.05 27.39
N LEU A 520 -15.07 18.36 28.20
CA LEU A 520 -13.70 18.75 28.54
C LEU A 520 -12.72 18.07 27.59
N VAL A 521 -11.76 18.83 27.07
CA VAL A 521 -10.66 18.32 26.25
C VAL A 521 -9.44 18.13 27.15
N GLU A 522 -8.93 16.91 27.18
CA GLU A 522 -7.78 16.53 28.01
C GLU A 522 -6.67 15.96 27.13
N SER A 523 -5.42 16.34 27.39
CA SER A 523 -4.28 15.57 26.89
C SER A 523 -4.33 14.16 27.49
N VAL A 524 -4.00 13.16 26.67
CA VAL A 524 -3.87 11.78 27.17
C VAL A 524 -2.50 11.48 27.75
N VAL A 525 -1.59 12.45 27.75
CA VAL A 525 -0.27 12.29 28.37
C VAL A 525 -0.40 12.42 29.88
N PHE A 526 0.12 11.44 30.61
CA PHE A 526 0.22 11.48 32.07
C PHE A 526 1.62 11.05 32.51
N TYR A 527 1.99 11.37 33.74
CA TYR A 527 3.25 10.92 34.34
C TYR A 527 2.98 9.78 35.30
N ASP A 528 3.80 8.73 35.24
CA ASP A 528 3.73 7.65 36.23
C ASP A 528 4.53 8.00 37.50
N ASN A 529 4.66 7.01 38.40
CA ASN A 529 5.34 7.17 39.67
C ASN A 529 6.85 7.48 39.53
N GLU A 530 7.44 7.22 38.36
CA GLU A 530 8.84 7.52 38.05
C GLU A 530 8.97 8.87 37.33
N LEU A 531 7.89 9.65 37.24
CA LEU A 531 7.80 10.88 36.44
C LEU A 531 8.14 10.63 34.96
N SER A 532 7.90 9.42 34.48
CA SER A 532 8.04 9.09 33.06
C SER A 532 6.73 9.38 32.33
N PRO A 533 6.77 10.05 31.17
CA PRO A 533 5.56 10.30 30.40
C PRO A 533 5.00 8.99 29.83
N ARG A 534 3.68 8.84 29.94
CA ARG A 534 2.89 7.70 29.49
C ARG A 534 1.70 8.15 28.65
N ILE A 535 1.19 7.26 27.80
CA ILE A 535 0.05 7.51 26.91
C ILE A 535 -1.20 6.84 27.49
N GLY A 536 -2.19 7.64 27.83
CA GLY A 536 -3.50 7.20 28.31
C GLY A 536 -4.34 6.56 27.21
N PRO A 537 -5.28 5.66 27.56
CA PRO A 537 -6.20 5.09 26.58
C PRO A 537 -7.18 6.16 26.05
N GLY A 538 -7.66 5.95 24.82
CA GLY A 538 -8.72 6.76 24.21
C GLY A 538 -8.27 8.11 23.64
N GLY A 539 -6.96 8.33 23.49
CA GLY A 539 -6.44 9.52 22.80
C GLY A 539 -6.65 9.44 21.29
N SER A 540 -7.09 10.56 20.72
CA SER A 540 -7.18 10.76 19.27
C SER A 540 -6.01 11.65 18.84
N PRO A 541 -5.01 11.10 18.11
CA PRO A 541 -3.90 11.88 17.58
C PRO A 541 -4.40 13.03 16.73
N VAL A 542 -3.65 14.13 16.71
CA VAL A 542 -4.02 15.35 15.98
C VAL A 542 -3.04 15.58 14.84
N ASN A 543 -3.57 15.71 13.62
CA ASN A 543 -2.88 16.02 12.38
C ASN A 543 -1.56 15.26 12.12
N VAL A 544 -1.55 13.95 12.34
CA VAL A 544 -0.33 13.15 12.19
C VAL A 544 0.05 12.92 10.73
N MET A 545 -0.92 12.83 9.81
CA MET A 545 -0.69 12.54 8.38
C MET A 545 -0.68 13.82 7.54
N GLU A 546 -1.43 14.82 7.95
CA GLU A 546 -1.76 16.04 7.24
C GLU A 546 -0.51 16.84 6.81
N PRO A 547 0.53 17.00 7.64
CA PRO A 547 1.77 17.65 7.22
C PRO A 547 2.46 16.91 6.07
N PHE A 548 2.46 15.57 6.13
CA PHE A 548 3.07 14.72 5.10
C PHE A 548 2.26 14.78 3.81
N ALA A 549 0.94 14.64 3.90
CA ALA A 549 0.05 14.70 2.74
C ALA A 549 0.18 16.03 2.00
N TRP A 550 0.12 17.16 2.71
CA TRP A 550 0.31 18.48 2.10
C TRP A 550 1.69 18.62 1.47
N LEU A 551 2.75 18.21 2.17
CA LEU A 551 4.11 18.30 1.65
C LEU A 551 4.28 17.46 0.37
N LEU A 552 3.73 16.25 0.35
CA LEU A 552 3.75 15.36 -0.81
C LEU A 552 2.97 15.95 -1.99
N ASP A 553 1.79 16.52 -1.75
CA ASP A 553 1.02 17.21 -2.78
C ASP A 553 1.81 18.37 -3.39
N GLU A 554 2.45 19.21 -2.57
CA GLU A 554 3.23 20.35 -3.08
C GLU A 554 4.48 19.92 -3.83
N VAL A 555 5.26 18.95 -3.32
CA VAL A 555 6.44 18.46 -4.05
C VAL A 555 6.05 17.78 -5.36
N THR A 556 4.92 17.07 -5.40
CA THR A 556 4.46 16.40 -6.63
C THR A 556 3.73 17.31 -7.61
N LYS A 557 3.30 18.51 -7.20
CA LYS A 557 2.87 19.58 -8.13
C LYS A 557 4.05 20.26 -8.81
N ALA A 558 5.17 20.40 -8.09
CA ALA A 558 6.37 21.05 -8.60
C ALA A 558 7.22 20.15 -9.53
N ALA A 559 7.01 18.83 -9.47
CA ALA A 559 7.71 17.81 -10.28
C ALA A 559 6.84 17.30 -11.44
#